data_AF-A0A3N5Q6W4-F1
#
_entry.id   AF-A0A3N5Q6W4-F1
#
_cell.length_a   1.000
_cell.length_b   1.000
_cell.length_c   1.000
_cell.angle_alpha   90.00
_cell.angle_beta   90.00
_cell.angle_gamma   90.00
#
_symmetry.space_group_name_H-M   'P 1'
#
loop_
_entity.id
_entity.type
_entity.pdbx_description
1 polymer ?
#
loop_
_entity_poly.entity_id
_entity_poly.type
_entity_poly.pdbx_seq_one_letter_code
_entity_poly.pdbx_strand_id
1 'polypeptide(L)'
;MRIFLFVLLISVQSFSQTQDERYTKGAENGYVWLSLNQSNNTLTDYKFEYLAGMLDNQRYMILYEKKPKMPIGCRDDIVKLGESKNSEELDLNFMVKMIDDFYSRKENLVIPVIGAYCYCVKDLAGLSLKDLESYRQELLDFSKE
;
A
#
# COMPACT_ATOMS: atom_id res chain seq x y z
N MET A 1 -7.37 48.24 -15.56
CA MET A 1 -6.33 47.22 -15.88
C MET A 1 -5.52 46.73 -14.68
N ARG A 2 -5.68 47.26 -13.45
CA ARG A 2 -4.96 46.77 -12.25
C ARG A 2 -5.69 45.68 -11.47
N ILE A 3 -7.03 45.65 -11.52
CA ILE A 3 -7.87 44.67 -10.82
C ILE A 3 -7.82 43.28 -11.50
N PHE A 4 -7.76 43.25 -12.84
CA PHE A 4 -7.66 41.99 -13.59
C PHE A 4 -6.36 41.23 -13.32
N LEU A 5 -5.25 41.93 -13.05
CA LEU A 5 -3.97 41.33 -12.68
C LEU A 5 -4.02 40.70 -11.28
N PHE A 6 -4.78 41.28 -10.34
CA PHE A 6 -4.95 40.72 -9.00
C PHE A 6 -5.80 39.44 -9.00
N VAL A 7 -6.81 39.35 -9.87
CA VAL A 7 -7.63 38.13 -10.01
C VAL A 7 -6.84 36.98 -10.65
N LEU A 8 -5.95 37.29 -11.60
CA LEU A 8 -5.08 36.27 -12.23
C LEU A 8 -4.02 35.71 -11.27
N LEU A 9 -3.58 36.50 -10.29
CA LEU A 9 -2.59 36.09 -9.28
C LEU A 9 -3.19 35.17 -8.20
N ILE A 10 -4.49 35.25 -7.93
CA ILE A 10 -5.18 34.39 -6.95
C ILE A 10 -5.46 33.00 -7.54
N SER A 11 -5.64 32.87 -8.86
CA SER A 11 -5.85 31.57 -9.52
C SER A 11 -4.61 30.66 -9.58
N VAL A 12 -3.42 31.16 -9.21
CA VAL A 12 -2.17 30.38 -9.21
C VAL A 12 -1.77 29.90 -7.81
N GLN A 13 -2.57 30.20 -6.78
CA GLN A 13 -2.31 29.77 -5.40
C GLN A 13 -2.96 28.45 -5.01
N SER A 14 -3.56 27.73 -5.96
CA SER A 14 -3.74 26.28 -5.84
C SER A 14 -2.38 25.60 -5.99
N PHE A 15 -1.45 25.91 -5.09
CA PHE A 15 -0.43 24.97 -4.68
C PHE A 15 -1.19 23.80 -4.10
N SER A 16 -1.57 22.87 -4.99
CA SER A 16 -1.83 21.50 -4.61
C SER A 16 -0.66 21.11 -3.73
N GLN A 17 -0.95 20.94 -2.45
CA GLN A 17 -0.06 20.29 -1.52
C GLN A 17 0.10 18.89 -2.10
N THR A 18 1.10 18.72 -2.97
CA THR A 18 1.62 17.42 -3.35
C THR A 18 2.12 16.83 -2.04
N GLN A 19 1.22 16.20 -1.27
CA GLN A 19 1.61 15.09 -0.43
C GLN A 19 2.43 14.24 -1.38
N ASP A 20 3.74 14.26 -1.14
CA ASP A 20 4.79 13.62 -1.91
C ASP A 20 4.18 12.34 -2.48
N GLU A 21 3.92 12.25 -3.80
CA GLU A 21 2.99 11.26 -4.40
C GLU A 21 3.33 9.83 -3.96
N ARG A 22 4.55 9.66 -3.46
CA ARG A 22 5.19 8.52 -2.86
C ARG A 22 4.63 8.05 -1.50
N TYR A 23 4.02 8.92 -0.70
CA TYR A 23 3.64 8.63 0.68
C TYR A 23 2.17 8.95 0.97
N THR A 24 1.54 8.04 1.68
CA THR A 24 0.21 8.22 2.27
C THR A 24 0.35 8.09 3.78
N LYS A 25 0.06 9.17 4.52
CA LYS A 25 0.19 9.24 5.99
C LYS A 25 1.55 8.76 6.52
N GLY A 26 2.62 9.05 5.79
CA GLY A 26 4.00 8.67 6.16
C GLY A 26 4.36 7.22 5.89
N ALA A 27 3.52 6.46 5.19
CA ALA A 27 3.82 5.14 4.64
C ALA A 27 3.94 5.21 3.12
N GLU A 28 4.89 4.49 2.54
CA GLU A 28 5.06 4.44 1.08
C GLU A 28 3.85 3.74 0.43
N ASN A 29 3.44 4.23 -0.73
CA ASN A 29 2.23 3.80 -1.44
C ASN A 29 2.53 3.20 -2.82
N GLY A 30 1.48 2.98 -3.62
CA GLY A 30 1.59 2.38 -4.96
C GLY A 30 2.47 3.15 -5.93
N TYR A 31 2.63 4.47 -5.77
CA TYR A 31 3.55 5.24 -6.62
C TYR A 31 5.02 4.86 -6.36
N VAL A 32 5.38 4.60 -5.09
CA VAL A 32 6.71 4.04 -4.77
C VAL A 32 6.82 2.63 -5.31
N TRP A 33 5.82 1.79 -5.09
CA TRP A 33 5.83 0.41 -5.56
C TRP A 33 6.10 0.29 -7.07
N LEU A 34 5.45 1.12 -7.89
CA LEU A 34 5.67 1.16 -9.34
C LEU A 34 7.10 1.61 -9.71
N SER A 35 7.71 2.50 -8.92
CA SER A 35 9.08 2.96 -9.15
C SER A 35 10.15 1.89 -8.87
N LEU A 36 9.83 0.84 -8.09
CA LEU A 36 10.75 -0.26 -7.79
C LEU A 36 11.05 -1.17 -9.00
N ASN A 37 10.27 -1.07 -10.08
CA ASN A 37 10.43 -1.86 -11.31
C ASN A 37 11.61 -1.42 -12.22
N GLN A 38 12.47 -0.49 -11.78
CA GLN A 38 13.37 0.24 -12.69
C GLN A 38 14.73 -0.41 -13.02
N SER A 39 14.95 -1.71 -12.77
CA SER A 39 16.23 -2.34 -13.12
C SER A 39 16.09 -3.72 -13.79
N ASN A 40 16.52 -3.82 -15.04
CA ASN A 40 16.60 -5.02 -15.88
C ASN A 40 17.60 -6.10 -15.38
N ASN A 41 17.99 -6.10 -14.10
CA ASN A 41 18.97 -7.07 -13.57
C ASN A 41 18.32 -8.20 -12.78
N THR A 42 18.54 -9.41 -13.26
CA THR A 42 17.83 -10.67 -13.00
C THR A 42 18.16 -11.38 -11.68
N LEU A 43 18.70 -10.69 -10.68
CA LEU A 43 19.21 -11.36 -9.46
C LEU A 43 18.63 -10.85 -8.14
N THR A 44 17.92 -9.72 -8.12
CA THR A 44 17.27 -9.21 -6.90
C THR A 44 16.08 -8.34 -7.28
N ASP A 45 14.86 -8.85 -7.12
CA ASP A 45 13.66 -8.03 -7.32
C ASP A 45 13.56 -7.01 -6.18
N TYR A 46 13.70 -5.71 -6.49
CA TYR A 46 13.63 -4.65 -5.49
C TYR A 46 12.31 -4.66 -4.72
N LYS A 47 11.21 -5.13 -5.32
CA LYS A 47 9.92 -5.29 -4.64
C LYS A 47 9.95 -6.41 -3.61
N PHE A 48 10.68 -7.49 -3.89
CA PHE A 48 10.87 -8.58 -2.95
C PHE A 48 11.61 -8.09 -1.70
N GLU A 49 12.77 -7.45 -1.88
CA GLU A 49 13.57 -6.93 -0.76
C GLU A 49 12.80 -5.87 0.03
N TYR A 50 12.10 -5.00 -0.69
CA TYR A 50 11.21 -4.01 -0.10
C TYR A 50 10.14 -4.65 0.77
N LEU A 51 9.41 -5.63 0.21
CA LEU A 51 8.32 -6.31 0.90
C LEU A 51 8.84 -7.07 2.12
N ALA A 52 9.97 -7.78 1.98
CA ALA A 52 10.62 -8.48 3.08
C ALA A 52 11.00 -7.51 4.22
N GLY A 53 11.68 -6.41 3.90
CA GLY A 53 12.07 -5.39 4.87
C GLY A 53 10.88 -4.70 5.54
N MET A 54 9.81 -4.42 4.79
CA MET A 54 8.58 -3.86 5.33
C MET A 54 7.94 -4.80 6.37
N LEU A 55 7.85 -6.10 6.06
CA LEU A 55 7.26 -7.10 6.95
C LEU A 55 8.09 -7.33 8.22
N ASP A 56 9.42 -7.34 8.10
CA ASP A 56 10.31 -7.44 9.25
C ASP A 56 10.22 -6.21 10.16
N ASN A 57 10.12 -5.02 9.59
CA ASN A 57 9.89 -3.79 10.37
C ASN A 57 8.53 -3.83 11.09
N GLN A 58 7.48 -4.32 10.43
CA GLN A 58 6.17 -4.48 11.05
C GLN A 58 6.20 -5.46 12.22
N ARG A 59 6.90 -6.60 12.07
CA ARG A 59 7.12 -7.56 13.16
C ARG A 59 7.83 -6.89 14.34
N TYR A 60 8.87 -6.10 14.07
CA TYR A 60 9.57 -5.34 15.09
C TYR A 60 8.64 -4.35 15.83
N MET A 61 7.86 -3.54 15.12
CA MET A 61 6.92 -2.58 15.74
C MET A 61 5.87 -3.26 16.61
N ILE A 62 5.37 -4.41 16.18
CA ILE A 62 4.42 -5.22 16.97
C ILE A 62 5.05 -5.69 18.28
N LEU A 63 6.31 -6.11 18.24
CA LEU A 63 7.03 -6.62 19.42
C LEU A 63 7.40 -5.50 20.41
N TYR A 64 7.78 -4.32 19.92
CA TYR A 64 8.44 -3.30 20.74
C TYR A 64 7.68 -1.98 20.92
N GLU A 65 6.85 -1.54 19.97
CA GLU A 65 6.26 -0.19 19.99
C GLU A 65 4.76 -0.14 20.31
N LYS A 66 4.09 -1.29 20.42
CA LYS A 66 2.64 -1.45 20.72
C LYS A 66 1.67 -0.68 19.81
N LYS A 67 2.14 -0.01 18.75
CA LYS A 67 1.31 0.76 17.81
C LYS A 67 1.71 0.43 16.37
N PRO A 68 0.85 -0.23 15.58
CA PRO A 68 1.11 -0.40 14.17
C PRO A 68 0.98 0.95 13.45
N LYS A 69 1.83 1.19 12.43
CA LYS A 69 1.73 2.37 11.56
C LYS A 69 0.41 2.45 10.79
N MET A 70 -0.26 1.31 10.57
CA MET A 70 -1.56 1.25 9.92
C MET A 70 -2.58 0.51 10.81
N PRO A 71 -3.71 1.14 11.17
CA PRO A 71 -4.72 0.54 12.04
C PRO A 71 -5.57 -0.53 11.32
N ILE A 72 -5.65 -0.45 9.99
CA ILE A 72 -6.41 -1.37 9.13
C ILE A 72 -5.49 -2.53 8.71
N GLY A 73 -5.37 -3.55 9.56
CA GLY A 73 -4.42 -4.66 9.40
C GLY A 73 -5.03 -5.98 8.96
N CYS A 74 -4.15 -6.97 8.76
CA CYS A 74 -4.47 -8.34 8.36
C CYS A 74 -3.83 -9.39 9.31
N ARG A 75 -3.52 -9.00 10.55
CA ARG A 75 -2.79 -9.86 11.49
C ARG A 75 -3.49 -11.20 11.71
N ASP A 76 -4.78 -11.17 11.96
CA ASP A 76 -5.56 -12.39 12.24
C ASP A 76 -5.65 -13.27 11.00
N ASP A 77 -5.70 -12.66 9.81
CA ASP A 77 -5.67 -13.36 8.53
C ASP A 77 -4.32 -14.06 8.29
N ILE A 78 -3.19 -13.41 8.63
CA ILE A 78 -1.85 -14.02 8.57
C ILE A 78 -1.76 -15.24 9.49
N VAL A 79 -2.30 -15.14 10.72
CA VAL A 79 -2.33 -16.27 11.67
C VAL A 79 -3.14 -17.42 11.10
N LYS A 80 -4.33 -17.13 10.56
CA LYS A 80 -5.20 -18.12 9.93
C LYS A 80 -4.53 -18.83 8.74
N LEU A 81 -3.78 -18.09 7.91
CA LEU A 81 -3.01 -18.67 6.81
C LEU A 81 -1.86 -19.55 7.31
N GLY A 82 -1.15 -19.14 8.36
CA GLY A 82 -0.05 -19.91 8.95
C GLY A 82 -0.47 -21.21 9.64
N GLU A 83 -1.71 -21.28 10.12
CA GLU A 83 -2.31 -22.51 10.67
C GLU A 83 -2.80 -23.46 9.57
N SER A 84 -3.00 -22.96 8.35
CA SER A 84 -3.35 -23.78 7.19
C SER A 84 -2.12 -24.52 6.65
N LYS A 85 -2.29 -25.75 6.16
CA LYS A 85 -1.19 -26.58 5.61
C LYS A 85 -0.59 -26.03 4.29
N ASN A 86 -1.04 -24.87 3.82
CA ASN A 86 -0.62 -24.25 2.56
C ASN A 86 0.36 -23.10 2.80
N SER A 87 1.46 -23.36 3.53
CA SER A 87 2.47 -22.33 3.84
C SER A 87 3.18 -21.74 2.62
N GLU A 88 3.00 -22.33 1.43
CA GLU A 88 3.48 -21.81 0.14
C GLU A 88 2.67 -20.60 -0.35
N GLU A 89 1.46 -20.35 0.16
CA GLU A 89 0.59 -19.23 -0.28
C GLU A 89 1.09 -17.85 0.18
N LEU A 90 2.02 -17.80 1.13
CA LEU A 90 2.73 -16.58 1.55
C LEU A 90 4.14 -16.49 0.93
N ASP A 91 4.38 -17.17 -0.20
CA ASP A 91 5.58 -16.91 -1.00
C ASP A 91 5.64 -15.42 -1.37
N LEU A 92 6.75 -14.77 -1.02
CA LEU A 92 6.96 -13.35 -1.27
C LEU A 92 6.89 -13.01 -2.77
N ASN A 93 7.32 -13.91 -3.66
CA ASN A 93 7.19 -13.68 -5.11
C ASN A 93 5.72 -13.66 -5.54
N PHE A 94 4.92 -14.57 -4.99
CA PHE A 94 3.50 -14.61 -5.24
C PHE A 94 2.80 -13.35 -4.69
N MET A 95 3.17 -12.91 -3.47
CA MET A 95 2.66 -11.67 -2.89
C MET A 95 3.04 -10.43 -3.70
N VAL A 96 4.28 -10.34 -4.20
CA VAL A 96 4.70 -9.25 -5.11
C VAL A 96 3.78 -9.18 -6.32
N LYS A 97 3.47 -10.32 -6.95
CA LYS A 97 2.56 -10.38 -8.09
C LYS A 97 1.13 -9.93 -7.73
N MET A 98 0.60 -10.37 -6.59
CA MET A 98 -0.73 -9.93 -6.15
C MET A 98 -0.78 -8.41 -5.89
N ILE A 99 0.29 -7.84 -5.32
CA ILE A 99 0.40 -6.40 -5.09
C ILE A 99 0.51 -5.65 -6.42
N ASP A 100 1.21 -6.19 -7.42
CA ASP A 100 1.23 -5.66 -8.78
C ASP A 100 -0.17 -5.63 -9.40
N ASP A 101 -0.91 -6.73 -9.29
CA ASP A 101 -2.28 -6.80 -9.78
C ASP A 101 -3.20 -5.82 -9.04
N PHE A 102 -3.01 -5.64 -7.73
CA PHE A 102 -3.74 -4.66 -6.93
C PHE A 102 -3.50 -3.23 -7.41
N TYR A 103 -2.24 -2.86 -7.70
CA TYR A 103 -1.87 -1.52 -8.19
C TYR A 103 -2.07 -1.31 -9.70
N SER A 104 -2.51 -2.34 -10.44
CA SER A 104 -2.96 -2.17 -11.82
C SER A 104 -4.18 -1.23 -11.93
N ARG A 105 -4.98 -1.12 -10.85
CA ARG A 105 -6.06 -0.14 -10.70
C ARG A 105 -5.48 1.18 -10.23
N LYS A 106 -5.57 2.23 -11.05
CA LYS A 106 -4.95 3.54 -10.76
C LYS A 106 -5.48 4.17 -9.47
N GLU A 107 -6.74 3.93 -9.13
CA GLU A 107 -7.36 4.44 -7.91
C GLU A 107 -6.67 3.89 -6.66
N ASN A 108 -6.06 2.71 -6.76
CA ASN A 108 -5.40 2.06 -5.64
C ASN A 108 -3.99 2.63 -5.36
N LEU A 109 -3.40 3.43 -6.25
CA LEU A 109 -2.01 3.91 -6.09
C LEU A 109 -1.78 4.76 -4.83
N VAL A 110 -2.83 5.42 -4.33
CA VAL A 110 -2.78 6.18 -3.09
C VAL A 110 -2.77 5.30 -1.83
N ILE A 111 -3.03 4.00 -1.95
CA ILE A 111 -3.08 3.09 -0.80
C ILE A 111 -1.65 2.71 -0.39
N PRO A 112 -1.28 2.78 0.90
CA PRO A 112 0.02 2.30 1.39
C PRO A 112 0.32 0.86 0.97
N VAL A 113 1.59 0.53 0.71
CA VAL A 113 2.01 -0.84 0.30
C VAL A 113 1.61 -1.88 1.33
N ILE A 114 1.70 -1.53 2.62
CA ILE A 114 1.22 -2.42 3.69
C ILE A 114 -0.29 -2.69 3.62
N GLY A 115 -1.08 -1.74 3.12
CA GLY A 115 -2.53 -1.91 2.91
C GLY A 115 -2.83 -2.81 1.72
N ALA A 116 -2.12 -2.62 0.62
CA ALA A 116 -2.18 -3.53 -0.53
C ALA A 116 -1.80 -4.97 -0.13
N TYR A 117 -0.72 -5.13 0.63
CA TYR A 117 -0.32 -6.43 1.20
C TYR A 117 -1.46 -7.05 2.01
N CYS A 118 -2.07 -6.29 2.92
CA CYS A 118 -3.16 -6.82 3.73
C CYS A 118 -4.44 -7.15 2.95
N TYR A 119 -4.72 -6.42 1.87
CA TYR A 119 -5.78 -6.80 0.94
C TYR A 119 -5.51 -8.18 0.32
N CYS A 120 -4.28 -8.41 -0.16
CA CYS A 120 -3.87 -9.67 -0.77
C CYS A 120 -3.91 -10.84 0.23
N VAL A 121 -3.45 -10.62 1.46
CA VAL A 121 -3.54 -11.61 2.54
C VAL A 121 -5.00 -11.98 2.84
N LYS A 122 -5.91 -11.01 2.89
CA LYS A 122 -7.33 -11.27 3.13
C LYS A 122 -7.96 -12.08 2.00
N ASP A 123 -7.59 -11.78 0.76
CA ASP A 123 -8.03 -12.55 -0.41
C ASP A 123 -7.60 -14.03 -0.28
N LEU A 124 -6.32 -14.26 0.04
CA LEU A 124 -5.81 -15.61 0.30
C LEU A 124 -6.49 -16.31 1.48
N ALA A 125 -6.81 -15.56 2.53
CA ALA A 125 -7.54 -16.09 3.68
C ALA A 125 -9.00 -16.47 3.37
N GLY A 126 -9.45 -16.27 2.13
CA GLY A 126 -10.76 -16.67 1.62
C GLY A 126 -11.87 -15.68 1.97
N LEU A 127 -11.54 -14.40 2.14
CA LEU A 127 -12.57 -13.37 2.31
C LEU A 127 -13.46 -13.31 1.06
N SER A 128 -14.76 -13.04 1.24
CA SER A 128 -15.66 -12.95 0.09
C SER A 128 -15.30 -11.74 -0.78
N LEU A 129 -15.55 -11.82 -2.10
CA LEU A 129 -15.33 -10.69 -3.02
C LEU A 129 -16.02 -9.40 -2.55
N LYS A 130 -17.20 -9.52 -1.94
CA LYS A 130 -17.95 -8.38 -1.39
C LYS A 130 -17.16 -7.74 -0.23
N ASP A 131 -16.68 -8.55 0.69
CA ASP A 131 -15.96 -8.07 1.87
C ASP A 131 -14.57 -7.54 1.49
N LEU A 132 -13.92 -8.12 0.48
CA LEU A 132 -12.69 -7.59 -0.11
C LEU A 132 -12.89 -6.20 -0.70
N GLU A 133 -13.94 -5.99 -1.50
CA GLU A 133 -14.21 -4.66 -2.08
C GLU A 133 -14.61 -3.64 -1.00
N SER A 134 -15.32 -4.05 0.05
CA SER A 134 -15.55 -3.21 1.22
C SER A 134 -14.25 -2.82 1.91
N TYR A 135 -13.35 -3.78 2.14
CA TYR A 135 -12.03 -3.52 2.72
C TYR A 135 -11.16 -2.62 1.84
N ARG A 136 -11.19 -2.78 0.51
CA ARG A 136 -10.52 -1.88 -0.43
C ARG A 136 -11.05 -0.46 -0.31
N GLN A 137 -12.35 -0.29 -0.14
CA GLN A 137 -12.96 1.02 0.05
C GLN A 137 -12.49 1.66 1.37
N GLU A 138 -12.42 0.89 2.46
CA GLU A 138 -11.87 1.37 3.73
C GLU A 138 -10.41 1.84 3.58
N LEU A 139 -9.59 1.11 2.83
CA LEU A 139 -8.21 1.50 2.53
C LEU A 139 -8.15 2.80 1.71
N LEU A 140 -9.04 2.97 0.73
CA LEU A 140 -9.14 4.20 -0.06
C LEU A 140 -9.57 5.39 0.80
N ASP A 141 -10.55 5.20 1.68
CA ASP A 141 -11.06 6.25 2.54
C ASP A 141 -9.99 6.67 3.54
N PHE A 142 -9.32 5.70 4.17
CA PHE A 142 -8.14 5.93 5.00
C PHE A 142 -7.03 6.70 4.26
N SER A 143 -6.87 6.49 2.95
CA SER A 143 -5.81 7.12 2.18
C SER A 143 -6.13 8.57 1.76
N LYS A 144 -7.41 8.98 1.82
CA LYS A 144 -7.87 10.31 1.42
C LYS A 144 -8.08 11.27 2.58
N GLU A 145 -8.47 10.76 3.74
CA GLU A 145 -8.64 11.53 5.00
C GLU A 145 -7.31 12.03 5.57
#